data_AF-A0A9D1GUS5-F1
#
_entry.id   AF-A0A9D1GUS5-F1
#
_cell.length_a   1.000
_cell.length_b   1.000
_cell.length_c   1.000
_cell.angle_alpha   90.00
_cell.angle_beta   90.00
_cell.angle_gamma   90.00
#
_symmetry.space_group_name_H-M   'P 1'
#
loop_
_entity.id
_entity.type
_entity.pdbx_description
1 polymer ?
#
loop_
_entity_poly.entity_id
_entity_poly.type
_entity_poly.pdbx_seq_one_letter_code
_entity_poly.pdbx_strand_id
1 'polypeptide(L)'
;MITQICRHIKNYFEYEFHPGSYTVSDGKISPWDFLSEGDFYRISGSRYNDGVHRHPASDLKDESFEGIVSLMALPDGFLKTVSEIESYCSADNTSSSPYLSESFGGYSYTRLTGSDGVGIPWQRAFKSRLNEWRKI
;
A
#
# COMPACT_ATOMS: atom_id res chain seq x y z
N MET A 1 -3.51 0.76 1.97
CA MET A 1 -3.04 1.90 1.15
C MET A 1 -1.96 1.52 0.14
N ILE A 2 -1.05 0.61 0.49
CA ILE A 2 0.14 0.27 -0.30
C ILE A 2 -0.13 -0.02 -1.79
N THR A 3 -1.19 -0.77 -2.13
CA THR A 3 -1.60 -1.02 -3.52
C THR A 3 -1.81 0.25 -4.34
N GLN A 4 -2.43 1.27 -3.74
CA GLN A 4 -2.68 2.56 -4.41
C GLN A 4 -1.39 3.35 -4.62
N ILE A 5 -0.47 3.30 -3.65
CA ILE A 5 0.84 3.95 -3.75
C ILE A 5 1.67 3.30 -4.85
N CYS A 6 1.81 1.97 -4.85
CA CYS A 6 2.54 1.23 -5.88
C CYS A 6 1.98 1.53 -7.28
N ARG A 7 0.64 1.58 -7.42
CA ARG A 7 -0.01 1.97 -8.68
C ARG A 7 0.32 3.41 -9.11
N HIS A 8 0.37 4.34 -8.15
CA HIS A 8 0.68 5.75 -8.42
C HIS A 8 2.14 5.94 -8.89
N ILE A 9 3.09 5.28 -8.24
CA ILE A 9 4.51 5.34 -8.61
C ILE A 9 4.87 4.40 -9.78
N LYS A 10 3.89 3.61 -10.26
CA LYS A 10 4.05 2.58 -11.29
C LYS A 10 5.17 1.56 -10.97
N ASN A 11 5.39 1.31 -9.70
CA ASN A 11 6.44 0.42 -9.22
C ASN A 11 5.89 -0.47 -8.12
N TYR A 12 5.93 -1.77 -8.36
CA TYR A 12 5.53 -2.81 -7.40
C TYR A 12 6.72 -3.55 -6.82
N PHE A 13 7.97 -3.17 -7.18
CA PHE A 13 9.19 -3.82 -6.68
C PHE A 13 9.19 -5.35 -6.87
N GLU A 14 8.54 -5.81 -7.94
CA GLU A 14 8.43 -7.23 -8.28
C GLU A 14 9.78 -7.74 -8.76
N TYR A 15 10.27 -8.84 -8.16
CA TYR A 15 11.51 -9.49 -8.57
C TYR A 15 11.32 -10.93 -9.04
N GLU A 16 10.25 -11.59 -8.59
CA GLU A 16 9.91 -12.95 -8.96
C GLU A 16 8.41 -13.08 -9.26
N PHE A 17 8.07 -13.90 -10.26
CA PHE A 17 6.71 -14.04 -10.76
C PHE A 17 6.33 -15.53 -10.81
N HIS A 18 5.26 -15.88 -10.12
CA HIS A 18 4.70 -17.22 -10.12
C HIS A 18 3.34 -17.19 -10.84
N PRO A 19 3.28 -17.54 -12.13
CA PRO A 19 2.02 -17.76 -12.81
C PRO A 19 1.45 -19.13 -12.44
N GLY A 20 0.13 -19.22 -12.25
CA GLY A 20 -0.53 -20.50 -11.97
C GLY A 20 -1.98 -20.38 -11.53
N SER A 21 -2.52 -21.52 -11.11
CA SER A 21 -3.83 -21.59 -10.46
C SER A 21 -3.67 -21.46 -8.95
N TYR A 22 -4.38 -20.51 -8.37
CA TYR A 22 -4.35 -20.21 -6.95
C TYR A 22 -5.73 -20.38 -6.34
N THR A 23 -5.76 -20.89 -5.11
CA THR A 23 -6.97 -20.99 -4.31
C THR A 23 -6.76 -20.26 -2.99
N VAL A 24 -7.60 -19.27 -2.73
CA VAL A 24 -7.69 -18.58 -1.46
C VAL A 24 -8.78 -19.25 -0.63
N SER A 25 -8.45 -19.64 0.59
CA SER A 25 -9.41 -20.18 1.56
C SER A 25 -9.00 -19.77 2.97
N ASP A 26 -9.95 -19.25 3.74
CA ASP A 26 -9.72 -18.80 5.13
C ASP A 26 -8.56 -17.79 5.22
N GLY A 27 -8.51 -16.84 4.28
CA GLY A 27 -7.45 -15.83 4.22
C GLY A 27 -6.08 -16.32 3.75
N LYS A 28 -5.93 -17.61 3.41
CA LYS A 28 -4.64 -18.21 2.97
C LYS A 28 -4.66 -18.53 1.49
N ILE A 29 -3.58 -18.17 0.79
CA ILE A 29 -3.40 -18.44 -0.65
C ILE A 29 -2.60 -19.71 -0.88
N SER A 30 -3.18 -20.73 -1.52
CA SER A 30 -2.50 -21.97 -1.92
C SER A 30 -2.20 -21.95 -3.43
N PRO A 31 -1.04 -22.42 -3.90
CA PRO A 31 0.16 -22.81 -3.13
C PRO A 31 0.93 -21.59 -2.58
N TRP A 32 1.56 -21.76 -1.41
CA TRP A 32 2.34 -20.70 -0.72
C TRP A 32 3.82 -21.05 -0.51
N ASP A 33 4.35 -22.09 -1.17
CA ASP A 33 5.71 -22.61 -0.91
C ASP A 33 6.84 -21.59 -1.12
N PHE A 34 6.55 -20.52 -1.88
CA PHE A 34 7.48 -19.43 -2.20
C PHE A 34 7.28 -18.18 -1.30
N LEU A 35 6.30 -18.20 -0.37
CA LEU A 35 6.02 -17.09 0.55
C LEU A 35 6.53 -17.41 1.96
N SER A 36 7.35 -16.50 2.51
CA SER A 36 7.73 -16.52 3.92
C SER A 36 6.85 -15.58 4.74
N GLU A 37 6.82 -15.78 6.07
CA GLU A 37 6.12 -14.86 6.97
C GLU A 37 6.71 -13.45 6.88
N GLY A 38 5.84 -12.45 6.69
CA GLY A 38 6.20 -11.05 6.53
C GLY A 38 6.42 -10.61 5.08
N ASP A 39 6.51 -11.55 4.14
CA ASP A 39 6.74 -11.20 2.73
C ASP A 39 5.57 -10.43 2.15
N PHE A 40 5.90 -9.43 1.34
CA PHE A 40 4.92 -8.73 0.53
C PHE A 40 4.84 -9.39 -0.84
N TYR A 41 3.62 -9.55 -1.31
CA TYR A 41 3.35 -10.14 -2.61
C TYR A 41 2.17 -9.43 -3.27
N ARG A 42 2.12 -9.53 -4.59
CA ARG A 42 1.06 -8.95 -5.41
C ARG A 42 0.30 -10.07 -6.10
N ILE A 43 -1.01 -10.05 -5.97
CA ILE A 43 -1.92 -10.89 -6.76
C ILE A 43 -2.37 -10.10 -7.99
N SER A 44 -2.32 -10.74 -9.16
CA SER A 44 -2.87 -10.23 -10.42
C SER A 44 -3.69 -11.31 -11.13
N GLY A 45 -4.87 -10.97 -11.64
CA GLY A 45 -5.77 -11.90 -12.34
C GLY A 45 -6.87 -12.51 -11.45
N SER A 46 -6.92 -12.07 -10.19
CA SER A 46 -7.98 -12.40 -9.23
C SER A 46 -9.17 -11.45 -9.40
N ARG A 47 -10.38 -11.94 -9.08
CA ARG A 47 -11.59 -11.11 -9.09
C ARG A 47 -11.72 -10.26 -7.84
N TYR A 48 -11.33 -10.79 -6.67
CA TYR A 48 -11.58 -10.15 -5.38
C TYR A 48 -10.31 -9.71 -4.64
N ASN A 49 -9.20 -10.38 -4.88
CA ASN A 49 -7.95 -10.26 -4.15
C ASN A 49 -6.84 -9.54 -4.93
N ASP A 50 -7.15 -8.96 -6.09
CA ASP A 50 -6.17 -8.22 -6.89
C ASP A 50 -5.58 -7.04 -6.11
N GLY A 51 -4.25 -7.02 -5.97
CA GLY A 51 -3.56 -6.02 -5.17
C GLY A 51 -2.31 -6.54 -4.46
N VAL A 52 -1.75 -5.69 -3.59
CA VAL A 52 -0.59 -5.99 -2.76
C VAL A 52 -1.04 -6.41 -1.37
N HIS A 53 -0.48 -7.52 -0.89
CA HIS A 53 -0.79 -8.18 0.37
C HIS A 53 0.49 -8.52 1.12
N ARG A 54 0.37 -8.76 2.43
CA ARG A 54 1.47 -9.26 3.27
C ARG A 54 1.12 -10.65 3.78
N HIS A 55 2.05 -11.60 3.73
CA HIS A 55 1.85 -12.96 4.22
C HIS A 55 2.10 -13.04 5.74
N PRO A 56 1.27 -13.74 6.53
CA PRO A 56 -0.08 -14.19 6.19
C PRO A 56 -1.04 -13.00 6.05
N ALA A 57 -1.94 -13.06 5.07
CA ALA A 57 -2.92 -12.02 4.82
C ALA A 57 -4.17 -12.26 5.68
N SER A 58 -4.84 -11.18 6.10
CA SER A 58 -6.05 -11.26 6.94
C SER A 58 -7.32 -10.85 6.20
N ASP A 59 -7.18 -10.25 5.02
CA ASP A 59 -8.27 -9.61 4.26
C ASP A 59 -8.61 -10.31 2.95
N LEU A 60 -7.97 -11.46 2.65
CA LEU A 60 -8.27 -12.20 1.43
C LEU A 60 -9.63 -12.88 1.50
N LYS A 61 -10.37 -12.80 0.38
CA LYS A 61 -11.66 -13.45 0.18
C LYS A 61 -11.50 -14.80 -0.51
N ASP A 62 -12.28 -15.77 -0.08
CA ASP A 62 -12.26 -17.10 -0.66
C ASP A 62 -12.63 -17.08 -2.15
N GLU A 63 -11.74 -17.65 -2.98
CA GLU A 63 -11.93 -17.81 -4.42
C GLU A 63 -10.87 -18.75 -4.99
N SER A 64 -11.11 -19.27 -6.19
CA SER A 64 -10.09 -19.88 -7.03
C SER A 64 -9.96 -19.08 -8.32
N PHE A 65 -8.72 -18.78 -8.72
CA PHE A 65 -8.42 -17.98 -9.90
C PHE A 65 -7.15 -18.48 -10.60
N GLU A 66 -7.04 -18.15 -11.88
CA GLU A 66 -5.83 -18.33 -12.68
C GLU A 66 -5.18 -16.96 -12.85
N GLY A 67 -3.94 -16.82 -12.39
CA GLY A 67 -3.31 -15.51 -12.30
C GLY A 67 -1.82 -15.60 -12.02
N ILE A 68 -1.27 -14.50 -11.52
CA ILE A 68 0.14 -14.36 -11.21
C ILE A 68 0.28 -13.83 -9.79
N VAL A 69 1.06 -14.52 -8.98
CA VAL A 69 1.53 -14.03 -7.68
C VAL A 69 2.98 -13.59 -7.84
N SER A 70 3.24 -12.29 -7.64
CA SER A 70 4.58 -11.70 -7.73
C SER A 70 5.14 -11.43 -6.34
N LEU A 71 6.37 -11.85 -6.05
CA LEU A 71 7.08 -11.45 -4.82
C LEU A 71 7.63 -10.04 -4.94
N MET A 72 7.54 -9.27 -3.85
CA MET A 72 7.93 -7.86 -3.80
C MET A 72 9.09 -7.63 -2.84
N ALA A 73 10.12 -6.93 -3.30
CA ALA A 73 11.25 -6.50 -2.48
C ALA A 73 11.11 -5.01 -2.12
N LEU A 74 10.30 -4.72 -1.09
CA LEU A 74 10.01 -3.35 -0.67
C LEU A 74 11.13 -2.79 0.22
N PRO A 75 11.75 -1.65 -0.14
CA PRO A 75 12.73 -0.99 0.72
C PRO A 75 12.09 -0.43 1.99
N ASP A 76 12.81 -0.49 3.13
CA ASP A 76 12.33 0.04 4.42
C ASP A 76 11.93 1.53 4.33
N GLY A 77 12.68 2.33 3.55
CA GLY A 77 12.36 3.75 3.34
C GLY A 77 11.00 3.95 2.65
N PHE A 78 10.64 3.05 1.74
CA PHE A 78 9.34 3.06 1.11
C PHE A 78 8.23 2.65 2.10
N LEU A 79 8.43 1.59 2.88
CA LEU A 79 7.46 1.17 3.91
C LEU A 79 7.19 2.26 4.95
N LYS A 80 8.22 3.00 5.38
CA LYS A 80 8.05 4.18 6.26
C LYS A 80 7.16 5.24 5.60
N THR A 81 7.42 5.55 4.33
CA THR A 81 6.63 6.52 3.57
C THR A 81 5.17 6.06 3.43
N VAL A 82 4.92 4.75 3.23
CA VAL A 82 3.56 4.18 3.19
C VAL A 82 2.83 4.40 4.53
N SER A 83 3.49 4.11 5.65
CA SER A 83 2.92 4.30 6.99
C SER A 83 2.61 5.78 7.30
N GLU A 84 3.49 6.69 6.87
CA GLU A 84 3.24 8.14 6.98
C GLU A 84 2.02 8.57 6.14
N ILE A 85 1.86 8.05 4.92
CA ILE A 85 0.70 8.33 4.06
C ILE A 85 -0.58 7.75 4.67
N GLU A 86 -0.53 6.55 5.23
CA GLU A 86 -1.68 5.94 5.93
C GLU A 86 -2.12 6.80 7.11
N SER A 87 -1.17 7.28 7.91
CA SER A 87 -1.43 8.17 9.03
C SER A 87 -2.01 9.52 8.56
N TYR A 88 -1.46 10.09 7.49
CA TYR A 88 -1.96 11.33 6.87
C TYR A 88 -3.40 11.20 6.38
N CYS A 89 -3.75 10.10 5.70
CA CYS A 89 -5.10 9.86 5.19
C CYS A 89 -6.12 9.55 6.31
N SER A 90 -5.69 8.89 7.39
CA SER A 90 -6.56 8.61 8.55
C SER A 90 -6.91 9.89 9.33
N ALA A 91 -5.98 10.84 9.42
CA ALA A 91 -6.21 12.15 10.05
C ALA A 91 -7.20 13.05 9.28
N ASP A 92 -7.30 12.86 7.96
CA ASP A 92 -8.25 13.58 7.10
C ASP A 92 -9.70 13.14 7.35
N ASN A 93 -9.95 11.84 7.53
CA ASN A 93 -11.28 11.27 7.78
C ASN A 93 -11.86 11.56 9.17
N THR A 94 -11.04 12.05 10.10
CA THR A 94 -11.44 12.35 11.49
C THR A 94 -11.60 13.84 11.77
N SER A 95 -11.29 14.71 10.80
CA SER A 95 -11.16 16.15 11.05
C SER A 95 -11.96 17.01 10.07
N SER A 96 -13.29 16.96 10.18
CA SER A 96 -14.12 18.17 9.99
C SER A 96 -13.95 19.13 11.18
N SER A 97 -12.70 19.37 11.61
CA SER A 97 -12.40 20.28 12.71
C SER A 97 -11.34 21.29 12.26
N PRO A 98 -11.60 22.61 12.43
CA PRO A 98 -10.76 23.70 11.92
C PRO A 98 -9.46 23.91 12.74
N TYR A 99 -9.13 23.03 13.69
CA TYR A 99 -7.96 23.18 14.55
C TYR A 99 -6.82 22.26 14.14
N LEU A 100 -5.71 22.90 13.81
CA LEU A 100 -4.59 22.36 13.04
C LEU A 100 -3.33 22.37 13.91
N SER A 101 -3.33 21.61 15.01
CA SER A 101 -2.12 21.30 15.78
C SER A 101 -2.45 20.35 16.92
N GLU A 102 -2.27 19.05 16.72
CA GLU A 102 -2.02 18.14 17.83
C GLU A 102 -0.70 17.41 17.57
N SER A 103 0.24 17.63 18.47
CA SER A 103 1.58 17.05 18.44
C SER A 103 1.47 15.63 18.99
N PHE A 104 1.54 14.63 18.12
CA PHE A 104 1.63 13.23 18.54
C PHE A 104 3.06 12.73 18.26
N GLY A 105 3.85 12.58 19.33
CA GLY A 105 5.15 11.89 19.27
C GLY A 105 6.29 12.65 18.57
N GLY A 106 6.31 13.98 18.61
CA GLY A 106 7.46 14.78 18.15
C GLY A 106 7.53 15.06 16.65
N TYR A 107 6.58 14.55 15.86
CA TYR A 107 6.44 14.89 14.44
C TYR A 107 5.37 15.98 14.27
N SER A 108 5.82 17.23 14.05
CA SER A 108 4.92 18.33 13.66
C SER A 108 4.51 18.16 12.20
N TYR A 109 3.28 17.69 11.97
CA TYR A 109 2.65 17.78 10.66
C TYR A 109 1.86 19.09 10.55
N THR A 110 2.50 20.12 10.01
CA THR A 110 1.75 21.27 9.49
C THR A 110 1.00 20.80 8.25
N ARG A 111 -0.34 20.66 8.31
CA ARG A 111 -1.11 20.36 7.09
C ARG A 111 -0.89 21.51 6.13
N LEU A 112 -0.43 21.18 4.93
CA LEU A 112 -0.33 22.14 3.86
C LEU A 112 -1.75 22.36 3.32
N THR A 113 -2.27 23.57 3.49
CA THR A 113 -3.53 23.99 2.88
C THR A 113 -3.23 24.47 1.46
N GLY A 114 -4.06 24.04 0.51
CA GLY A 114 -4.05 24.63 -0.82
C GLY A 114 -4.57 26.07 -0.78
N SER A 115 -4.31 26.83 -1.85
CA SER A 115 -4.82 28.20 -2.03
C SER A 115 -6.35 28.31 -1.90
N ASP A 116 -7.06 27.20 -2.10
CA ASP A 116 -8.52 27.09 -2.08
C ASP A 116 -9.08 26.64 -0.71
N GLY A 117 -8.24 26.56 0.33
CA GLY A 117 -8.65 26.11 1.68
C GLY A 117 -8.89 24.60 1.80
N VAL A 118 -8.78 23.84 0.70
CA VAL A 118 -8.88 22.38 0.67
C VAL A 118 -7.55 21.75 1.10
N GLY A 119 -7.62 20.66 1.88
CA GLY A 119 -6.44 19.87 2.26
C GLY A 119 -5.71 19.31 1.02
N ILE A 120 -4.38 19.34 1.04
CA ILE A 120 -3.59 18.83 -0.09
C ILE A 120 -3.67 17.29 -0.14
N PRO A 121 -3.97 16.68 -1.31
CA PRO A 121 -4.00 15.23 -1.43
C PRO A 121 -2.60 14.63 -1.20
N TRP A 122 -2.52 13.42 -0.62
CA TRP A 122 -1.24 12.78 -0.27
C TRP A 122 -0.29 12.64 -1.47
N GLN A 123 -0.82 12.45 -2.69
CA GLN A 123 -0.04 12.38 -3.93
C GLN A 123 0.80 13.64 -4.15
N ARG A 124 0.28 14.81 -3.72
CA ARG A 124 0.98 16.09 -3.81
C ARG A 124 1.83 16.35 -2.58
N ALA A 125 1.34 16.03 -1.38
CA ALA A 125 2.09 16.22 -0.13
C ALA A 125 3.39 15.39 -0.08
N PHE A 126 3.36 14.15 -0.57
CA PHE A 126 4.51 13.22 -0.55
C PHE A 126 5.23 13.10 -1.89
N LYS A 127 4.91 13.95 -2.88
CA LYS A 127 5.42 13.85 -4.26
C LYS A 127 6.94 13.69 -4.34
N SER A 128 7.70 14.49 -3.59
CA SER A 128 9.17 14.45 -3.65
C SER A 128 9.74 13.11 -3.17
N ARG A 129 9.15 12.51 -2.13
CA ARG A 129 9.60 11.23 -1.57
C ARG A 129 9.17 10.06 -2.45
N LEU A 130 7.97 10.12 -3.02
CA LEU A 130 7.45 9.09 -3.92
C LEU A 130 8.17 9.06 -5.28
N ASN A 131 8.70 10.21 -5.74
CA ASN A 131 9.44 10.29 -6.99
C ASN A 131 10.75 9.47 -6.97
N GLU A 132 11.39 9.29 -5.81
CA GLU A 132 12.60 8.46 -5.67
C GLU A 132 12.35 7.01 -6.11
N TRP A 133 11.15 6.51 -5.85
CA TRP A 133 10.76 5.12 -6.09
C TRP A 133 10.01 4.92 -7.41
N ARG A 134 9.78 6.01 -8.15
CA ARG A 134 8.93 5.99 -9.34
C ARG A 134 9.65 5.30 -10.50
N LYS A 135 8.98 4.30 -11.09
CA LYS A 135 9.45 3.68 -12.33
C LYS A 135 9.02 4.55 -13.51
N ILE A 136 9.98 4.96 -14.33
CA ILE A 136 9.78 5.80 -15.52
C ILE A 136 9.43 4.93 -16.72
#